data_AF-A0A926I7B2-F1
#
_entry.id   AF-A0A926I7B2-F1
#
_cell.length_a   1.000
_cell.length_b   1.000
_cell.length_c   1.000
_cell.angle_alpha   90.00
_cell.angle_beta   90.00
_cell.angle_gamma   90.00
#
_symmetry.space_group_name_H-M   'P 1'
#
loop_
_entity.id
_entity.type
_entity.pdbx_description
1 polymer ?
#
loop_
_entity_poly.entity_id
_entity_poly.type
_entity_poly.pdbx_seq_one_letter_code
_entity_poly.pdbx_strand_id
1 'polypeptide(L)'
;MKSQRYLQWKAYLGPTTCMMCRNLHGKVYPVSEPPKMRPPLHPHCECQIEFIRAVAAGEATKNGTDGADWWLKYKGTLPDYYITGQEAKKLGWVPKAGNLDEVAPGKMIFGGVYRNSNGHLPDGPGRVWYEADINYKWGHRNRSRLLFSSDGLMFVTYDHYETFQEIV
;
A
#
# COMPACT_ATOMS: atom_id res chain seq x y z
N MET A 1 6.70 -15.10 -1.40
CA MET A 1 6.31 -15.94 -2.56
C MET A 1 5.83 -15.06 -3.72
N LYS A 2 5.51 -15.61 -4.89
CA LYS A 2 4.84 -14.86 -5.97
C LYS A 2 3.32 -14.98 -5.84
N SER A 3 2.60 -13.90 -6.11
CA SER A 3 1.14 -13.92 -6.25
C SER A 3 0.72 -14.83 -7.39
N GLN A 4 -0.46 -15.46 -7.26
CA GLN A 4 -1.15 -16.12 -8.37
C GLN A 4 -2.32 -15.29 -8.92
N ARG A 5 -2.68 -14.21 -8.23
CA ARG A 5 -3.87 -13.38 -8.53
C ARG A 5 -3.52 -12.07 -9.22
N TYR A 6 -2.30 -11.58 -9.04
CA TYR A 6 -1.93 -10.24 -9.47
C TYR A 6 -0.56 -10.16 -10.17
N LEU A 7 -0.53 -9.31 -11.19
CA LEU A 7 0.64 -8.89 -11.95
C LEU A 7 0.99 -7.45 -11.60
N GLN A 8 2.24 -7.05 -11.76
CA GLN A 8 2.67 -5.65 -11.77
C GLN A 8 3.34 -5.30 -13.08
N TRP A 9 3.22 -4.03 -13.44
CA TRP A 9 4.09 -3.40 -14.42
C TRP A 9 5.36 -2.91 -13.74
N LYS A 10 6.50 -3.47 -14.12
CA LYS A 10 7.81 -3.11 -13.57
C LYS A 10 8.63 -2.38 -14.62
N ALA A 11 8.86 -1.10 -14.39
CA ALA A 11 9.81 -0.30 -15.15
C ALA A 11 11.18 -0.26 -14.46
N TYR A 12 12.27 -0.22 -15.22
CA TYR A 12 13.58 0.19 -14.72
C TYR A 12 13.63 1.72 -14.66
N LEU A 13 13.62 2.26 -13.44
CA LEU A 13 13.55 3.71 -13.19
C LEU A 13 14.96 4.31 -13.14
N GLY A 14 15.25 5.22 -14.06
CA GLY A 14 16.46 6.02 -14.13
C GLY A 14 16.16 7.46 -14.56
N PRO A 15 17.20 8.31 -14.71
CA PRO A 15 17.03 9.73 -15.06
C PRO A 15 16.34 9.96 -16.41
N THR A 16 16.49 9.02 -17.35
CA THR A 16 15.95 9.12 -18.72
C THR A 16 14.66 8.33 -18.92
N THR A 17 14.13 7.66 -17.88
CA THR A 17 12.89 6.89 -18.00
C THR A 17 11.73 7.82 -18.36
N CYS A 18 11.06 7.51 -19.46
CA CYS A 18 9.94 8.31 -19.92
C CYS A 18 8.80 8.32 -18.89
N MET A 19 7.97 9.37 -18.93
CA MET A 19 6.84 9.52 -18.01
C MET A 19 5.84 8.35 -18.10
N MET A 20 5.63 7.78 -19.29
CA MET A 20 4.72 6.65 -19.46
C MET A 20 5.19 5.42 -18.66
N CYS A 21 6.45 5.02 -18.81
CA CYS A 21 7.03 3.91 -18.04
C CYS A 21 7.04 4.20 -16.54
N ARG A 22 7.37 5.45 -16.15
CA ARG A 22 7.36 5.87 -14.75
C ARG A 22 5.96 5.79 -14.12
N ASN A 23 4.93 6.23 -14.83
CA ASN A 23 3.55 6.22 -14.35
C ASN A 23 2.96 4.81 -14.26
N LEU A 24 3.44 3.89 -15.11
CA LEU A 24 3.02 2.49 -15.08
C LEU A 24 3.77 1.66 -14.04
N HIS A 25 4.97 2.07 -13.61
CA HIS A 25 5.74 1.35 -12.61
C HIS A 25 4.92 1.11 -11.34
N GLY A 26 4.86 -0.16 -10.90
CA GLY A 26 4.14 -0.59 -9.70
C GLY A 26 2.63 -0.75 -9.86
N LYS A 27 2.06 -0.39 -11.03
CA LYS A 27 0.63 -0.60 -11.28
C LYS A 27 0.30 -2.09 -11.27
N VAL A 28 -0.71 -2.45 -10.48
CA VAL A 28 -1.17 -3.81 -10.23
C VAL A 28 -2.36 -4.15 -11.13
N TYR A 29 -2.35 -5.36 -11.69
CA TYR A 29 -3.39 -5.89 -12.57
C TYR A 29 -3.86 -7.25 -12.06
N PRO A 30 -5.17 -7.52 -11.98
CA PRO A 30 -5.66 -8.89 -11.82
C PRO A 30 -5.18 -9.78 -12.96
N VAL A 31 -4.84 -11.03 -12.69
CA VAL A 31 -4.49 -12.01 -13.74
C VAL A 31 -5.67 -12.25 -14.70
N SER A 32 -6.91 -12.15 -14.20
CA SER A 32 -8.13 -12.22 -15.00
C SER A 32 -8.34 -11.01 -15.92
N GLU A 33 -7.68 -9.88 -15.63
CA GLU A 33 -7.77 -8.65 -16.41
C GLU A 33 -6.37 -8.04 -16.61
N PRO A 34 -5.52 -8.67 -17.44
CA PRO A 34 -4.15 -8.23 -17.66
C PRO A 34 -4.11 -6.87 -18.38
N PRO A 35 -2.97 -6.16 -18.35
CA PRO A 35 -2.83 -4.88 -19.05
C PRO A 35 -3.07 -5.05 -20.56
N LYS A 36 -3.86 -4.14 -21.13
CA LYS A 36 -4.18 -4.11 -22.58
C LYS A 36 -2.95 -3.93 -23.46
N MET A 37 -1.99 -3.14 -22.97
CA MET A 37 -0.70 -2.94 -23.62
C MET A 37 0.36 -3.79 -22.92
N ARG A 38 1.37 -4.24 -23.67
CA ARG A 38 2.49 -5.02 -23.14
C ARG A 38 3.82 -4.36 -23.53
N PRO A 39 4.83 -4.38 -22.65
CA PRO A 39 6.18 -3.97 -23.04
C PRO A 39 6.73 -4.81 -24.20
N PRO A 40 7.64 -4.25 -25.02
CA PRO A 40 8.12 -2.87 -24.99
C PRO A 40 7.10 -1.87 -25.60
N LEU A 41 6.94 -0.69 -25.01
CA LEU A 41 6.01 0.35 -25.50
C LEU A 41 6.64 1.33 -26.50
N HIS A 42 7.96 1.42 -26.52
CA HIS A 42 8.75 2.34 -27.34
C HIS A 42 10.18 1.78 -27.47
N PRO A 43 11.03 2.33 -28.38
CA PRO A 43 12.44 1.96 -28.43
C PRO A 43 13.10 2.09 -27.05
N HIS A 44 13.96 1.14 -26.68
CA HIS A 44 14.64 1.07 -25.37
C HIS A 44 13.71 0.95 -24.14
N CYS A 45 12.46 0.51 -24.32
CA CYS A 45 11.58 0.20 -23.19
C CYS A 45 11.98 -1.13 -22.54
N GLU A 46 12.52 -1.07 -21.33
CA GLU A 46 12.93 -2.24 -20.53
C GLU A 46 11.87 -2.67 -19.51
N CYS A 47 10.62 -2.24 -19.69
CA CYS A 47 9.54 -2.63 -18.78
C CYS A 47 9.21 -4.12 -18.90
N GLN A 48 8.69 -4.69 -17.82
CA GLN A 48 8.26 -6.08 -17.74
C GLN A 48 6.92 -6.19 -17.04
N ILE A 49 6.14 -7.22 -17.41
CA ILE A 49 4.99 -7.67 -16.63
C ILE A 49 5.39 -8.91 -15.86
N GLU A 50 5.32 -8.85 -14.54
CA GLU A 50 5.67 -9.98 -13.67
C GLU A 50 4.62 -10.15 -12.57
N PHE A 51 4.52 -11.34 -11.99
CA PHE A 51 3.70 -11.56 -10.80
C PHE A 51 4.22 -10.70 -9.64
N ILE A 52 3.31 -10.06 -8.91
CA ILE A 52 3.69 -9.31 -7.73
C ILE A 52 4.19 -10.24 -6.63
N ARG A 53 4.96 -9.70 -5.69
CA ARG A 53 5.30 -10.44 -4.48
C ARG A 53 4.06 -10.59 -3.61
N ALA A 54 3.93 -11.76 -2.99
CA ALA A 54 2.94 -12.03 -1.95
C ALA A 54 3.64 -12.36 -0.63
N VAL A 55 3.05 -11.88 0.47
CA VAL A 55 3.46 -12.09 1.86
C VAL A 55 2.28 -12.64 2.65
N ALA A 56 2.54 -13.52 3.62
CA ALA A 56 1.47 -14.05 4.46
C ALA A 56 1.01 -12.99 5.46
N ALA A 57 -0.27 -13.01 5.82
CA ALA A 57 -0.77 -12.19 6.93
C ALA A 57 -0.01 -12.53 8.24
N GLY A 58 0.53 -11.49 8.89
CA GLY A 58 1.45 -11.58 10.01
C GLY A 58 2.92 -11.35 9.62
N GLU A 59 3.25 -11.28 8.34
CA GLU A 59 4.62 -11.01 7.85
C GLU A 59 4.75 -9.63 7.19
N ALA A 60 3.64 -8.92 6.91
CA ALA A 60 3.68 -7.63 6.24
C ALA A 60 4.06 -6.49 7.20
N THR A 61 3.87 -6.69 8.50
CA THR A 61 4.20 -5.71 9.54
C THR A 61 5.21 -6.26 10.54
N LYS A 62 5.92 -5.38 11.24
CA LYS A 62 6.88 -5.75 12.30
C LYS A 62 6.20 -6.35 13.54
N ASN A 63 4.87 -6.24 13.64
CA ASN A 63 4.08 -6.62 14.79
C ASN A 63 3.57 -8.08 14.70
N GLY A 64 3.93 -8.83 13.67
CA GLY A 64 3.54 -10.24 13.59
C GLY A 64 2.02 -10.42 13.57
N THR A 65 1.53 -11.34 14.39
CA THR A 65 0.09 -11.59 14.59
C THR A 65 -0.65 -10.45 15.29
N ASP A 66 0.06 -9.54 15.96
CA ASP A 66 -0.49 -8.30 16.54
C ASP A 66 -0.53 -7.16 15.51
N GLY A 67 -0.10 -7.45 14.28
CA GLY A 67 -0.09 -6.53 13.15
C GLY A 67 -1.46 -6.30 12.53
N ALA A 68 -1.61 -5.13 11.92
CA ALA A 68 -2.81 -4.75 11.17
C ALA A 68 -3.14 -5.71 10.02
N ASP A 69 -2.11 -6.27 9.38
CA ASP A 69 -2.25 -7.24 8.30
C ASP A 69 -2.89 -8.54 8.78
N TRP A 70 -2.46 -9.07 9.94
CA TRP A 70 -3.07 -10.25 10.53
C TRP A 70 -4.49 -9.96 11.05
N TRP A 71 -4.65 -8.84 11.77
CA TRP A 71 -5.94 -8.46 12.36
C TRP A 71 -7.02 -8.21 11.32
N LEU A 72 -6.73 -7.46 10.26
CA LEU A 72 -7.71 -7.25 9.19
C LEU A 72 -8.07 -8.56 8.50
N LYS A 73 -7.08 -9.43 8.27
CA LYS A 73 -7.30 -10.71 7.59
C LYS A 73 -8.20 -11.66 8.37
N TYR A 74 -7.99 -11.78 9.68
CA TYR A 74 -8.63 -12.82 10.50
C TYR A 74 -9.69 -12.30 11.47
N LYS A 75 -9.68 -11.00 11.78
CA LYS A 75 -10.65 -10.35 12.69
C LYS A 75 -11.53 -9.32 11.97
N GLY A 76 -11.17 -8.90 10.76
CA GLY A 76 -11.94 -7.93 9.99
C GLY A 76 -11.91 -6.50 10.54
N THR A 77 -11.02 -6.21 11.48
CA THR A 77 -10.87 -4.89 12.11
C THR A 77 -9.41 -4.52 12.28
N LEU A 78 -9.12 -3.23 12.34
CA LEU A 78 -7.81 -2.74 12.76
C LEU A 78 -7.61 -2.95 14.28
N PRO A 79 -6.38 -3.18 14.74
CA PRO A 79 -6.03 -3.15 16.16
C PRO A 79 -6.34 -1.83 16.86
N ASP A 80 -6.56 -1.86 18.17
CA ASP A 80 -6.93 -0.68 18.99
C ASP A 80 -5.84 0.40 19.11
N TYR A 81 -4.63 0.12 18.61
CA TYR A 81 -3.57 1.11 18.50
C TYR A 81 -3.73 2.04 17.29
N TYR A 82 -4.74 1.84 16.44
CA TYR A 82 -5.06 2.79 15.37
C TYR A 82 -5.98 3.92 15.86
N ILE A 83 -5.63 5.14 15.47
CA ILE A 83 -6.48 6.33 15.62
C ILE A 83 -6.55 7.06 14.28
N THR A 84 -7.65 7.73 14.01
CA THR A 84 -7.78 8.60 12.84
C THR A 84 -6.87 9.82 12.95
N GLY A 85 -6.51 10.42 11.81
CA GLY A 85 -5.81 11.69 11.81
C GLY A 85 -6.55 12.82 12.52
N GLN A 86 -7.88 12.75 12.64
CA GLN A 86 -8.67 13.73 13.38
C GLN A 86 -8.55 13.54 14.90
N GLU A 87 -8.61 12.30 15.38
CA GLU A 87 -8.39 11.98 16.80
C GLU A 87 -6.97 12.33 17.23
N ALA A 88 -5.96 11.99 16.42
CA ALA A 88 -4.57 12.39 16.68
C ALA A 88 -4.42 13.92 16.80
N LYS A 89 -5.05 14.70 15.91
CA LYS A 89 -5.03 16.16 15.98
C LYS A 89 -5.69 16.70 17.26
N LYS A 90 -6.78 16.08 17.73
CA LYS A 90 -7.42 16.44 19.02
C LYS A 90 -6.50 16.20 20.21
N LEU A 91 -5.61 15.21 20.12
CA LEU A 91 -4.58 14.94 21.13
C LEU A 91 -3.38 15.90 21.05
N GLY A 92 -3.30 16.75 20.01
CA GLY A 92 -2.21 17.71 19.82
C GLY A 92 -1.21 17.34 18.71
N TRP A 93 -1.53 16.38 17.86
CA TRP A 93 -0.64 15.97 16.79
C TRP A 93 -0.50 17.05 15.71
N VAL A 94 0.74 17.45 15.45
CA VAL A 94 1.14 18.36 14.38
C VAL A 94 2.03 17.58 13.39
N PRO A 95 1.53 17.20 12.21
CA PRO A 95 2.28 16.35 11.26
C PRO A 95 3.66 16.90 10.88
N LYS A 96 3.77 18.23 10.75
CA LYS A 96 5.03 18.93 10.44
C LYS A 96 6.03 18.92 11.58
N ALA A 97 5.59 18.73 12.82
CA ALA A 97 6.46 18.60 13.98
C ALA A 97 6.91 17.15 14.20
N GLY A 98 6.18 16.16 13.65
CA GLY A 98 6.51 14.75 13.85
C GLY A 98 6.28 14.29 15.30
N ASN A 99 5.36 14.91 16.03
CA ASN A 99 5.16 14.68 17.47
C ASN A 99 4.07 13.65 17.79
N LEU A 100 3.76 12.71 16.88
CA LEU A 100 2.63 11.78 17.11
C LEU A 100 2.88 10.88 18.32
N ASP A 101 4.10 10.38 18.48
CA ASP A 101 4.47 9.51 19.60
C ASP A 101 4.53 10.23 20.94
N GLU A 102 4.71 11.57 20.93
CA GLU A 102 4.64 12.39 22.14
C GLU A 102 3.20 12.55 22.64
N VAL A 103 2.26 12.83 21.72
CA VAL A 103 0.86 13.12 22.08
C VAL A 103 -0.04 11.89 22.11
N ALA A 104 0.35 10.83 21.42
CA ALA A 104 -0.38 9.57 21.34
C ALA A 104 0.59 8.37 21.35
N PRO A 105 1.26 8.11 22.49
CA PRO A 105 2.25 7.03 22.60
C PRO A 105 1.68 5.68 22.16
N GLY A 106 2.44 4.97 21.32
CA GLY A 106 2.08 3.65 20.81
C GLY A 106 0.94 3.64 19.77
N LYS A 107 0.45 4.80 19.32
CA LYS A 107 -0.61 4.87 18.31
C LYS A 107 -0.06 4.97 16.88
N MET A 108 -0.85 4.51 15.92
CA MET A 108 -0.61 4.66 14.48
C MET A 108 -1.81 5.31 13.79
N ILE A 109 -1.57 5.97 12.66
CA ILE A 109 -2.63 6.66 11.93
C ILE A 109 -3.39 5.69 11.03
N PHE A 110 -4.71 5.61 11.23
CA PHE A 110 -5.64 5.18 10.20
C PHE A 110 -5.91 6.37 9.26
N GLY A 111 -5.51 6.22 7.99
CA GLY A 111 -5.61 7.27 7.00
C GLY A 111 -7.01 7.42 6.38
N GLY A 112 -7.91 6.48 6.65
CA GLY A 112 -9.27 6.48 6.12
C GLY A 112 -9.30 6.00 4.67
N VAL A 113 -10.15 6.61 3.85
CA VAL A 113 -10.34 6.23 2.44
C VAL A 113 -9.10 6.57 1.62
N TYR A 114 -8.50 5.55 1.02
CA TYR A 114 -7.47 5.69 -0.01
C TYR A 114 -8.13 5.84 -1.37
N ARG A 115 -7.87 6.96 -2.06
CA ARG A 115 -8.58 7.30 -3.30
C ARG A 115 -8.16 6.47 -4.52
N ASN A 116 -6.99 5.81 -4.48
CA ASN A 116 -6.41 5.12 -5.63
C ASN A 116 -6.43 5.99 -6.92
N SER A 117 -6.14 7.29 -6.81
CA SER A 117 -6.36 8.26 -7.89
C SER A 117 -5.44 8.07 -9.09
N ASN A 118 -4.30 7.39 -8.93
CA ASN A 118 -3.41 6.99 -10.02
C ASN A 118 -3.82 5.64 -10.65
N GLY A 119 -4.85 4.96 -10.10
CA GLY A 119 -5.33 3.67 -10.56
C GLY A 119 -4.27 2.57 -10.53
N HIS A 120 -3.42 2.59 -9.50
CA HIS A 120 -2.36 1.58 -9.31
C HIS A 120 -2.87 0.30 -8.70
N LEU A 121 -3.88 0.36 -7.83
CA LEU A 121 -4.55 -0.83 -7.33
C LEU A 121 -5.76 -1.20 -8.21
N PRO A 122 -6.16 -2.48 -8.25
CA PRO A 122 -7.35 -2.89 -8.99
C PRO A 122 -8.60 -2.19 -8.48
N ASP A 123 -9.36 -1.61 -9.39
CA ASP A 123 -10.67 -1.04 -9.09
C ASP A 123 -11.79 -2.06 -9.32
N GLY A 124 -13.00 -1.78 -8.86
CA GLY A 124 -14.17 -2.63 -9.05
C GLY A 124 -15.47 -1.93 -8.67
N PRO A 125 -16.63 -2.33 -9.23
CA PRO A 125 -17.91 -1.73 -8.89
C PRO A 125 -18.17 -1.73 -7.38
N GLY A 126 -18.32 -0.54 -6.79
CA GLY A 126 -18.57 -0.38 -5.36
C GLY A 126 -17.37 -0.64 -4.44
N ARG A 127 -16.17 -0.91 -4.98
CA ARG A 127 -14.96 -1.10 -4.17
C ARG A 127 -14.53 0.23 -3.55
N VAL A 128 -14.30 0.21 -2.25
CA VAL A 128 -13.67 1.32 -1.52
C VAL A 128 -12.33 0.84 -0.97
N TRP A 129 -11.28 1.60 -1.20
CA TRP A 129 -9.97 1.36 -0.62
C TRP A 129 -9.77 2.19 0.64
N TYR A 130 -9.05 1.63 1.61
CA TYR A 130 -8.64 2.25 2.86
C TYR A 130 -7.14 2.11 3.07
N GLU A 131 -6.56 3.00 3.85
CA GLU A 131 -5.13 2.96 4.19
C GLU A 131 -4.86 3.11 5.70
N ALA A 132 -3.82 2.43 6.16
CA ALA A 132 -3.33 2.51 7.53
C ALA A 132 -1.79 2.57 7.55
N ASP A 133 -1.24 3.39 8.44
CA ASP A 133 0.21 3.40 8.69
C ASP A 133 0.65 2.07 9.27
N ILE A 134 1.82 1.60 8.85
CA ILE A 134 2.45 0.43 9.45
C ILE A 134 3.90 0.73 9.79
N ASN A 135 4.45 0.00 10.76
CA ASN A 135 5.86 0.09 11.15
C ASN A 135 6.30 1.51 11.62
N TYR A 136 5.36 2.37 12.00
CA TYR A 136 5.64 3.66 12.63
C TYR A 136 6.26 3.44 14.01
N LYS A 137 7.16 4.34 14.42
CA LYS A 137 7.80 4.28 15.74
C LYS A 137 7.74 5.63 16.45
N TRP A 138 8.31 6.66 15.83
CA TRP A 138 8.39 8.02 16.35
C TRP A 138 8.71 9.00 15.22
N GLY A 139 8.53 10.30 15.47
CA GLY A 139 8.89 11.35 14.53
C GLY A 139 7.90 11.50 13.37
N HIS A 140 8.44 11.77 12.17
CA HIS A 140 7.60 11.84 10.98
C HIS A 140 7.06 10.46 10.58
N ARG A 141 5.84 10.43 10.05
CA ARG A 141 5.26 9.23 9.44
C ARG A 141 6.21 8.68 8.36
N ASN A 142 6.37 7.36 8.34
CA ASN A 142 7.22 6.68 7.37
C ASN A 142 6.51 6.54 6.01
N ARG A 143 7.13 5.80 5.08
CA ARG A 143 6.64 5.52 3.73
C ARG A 143 5.80 4.24 3.60
N SER A 144 5.56 3.51 4.70
CA SER A 144 4.93 2.19 4.66
C SER A 144 3.45 2.25 5.01
N ARG A 145 2.62 1.60 4.21
CA ARG A 145 1.16 1.58 4.39
C ARG A 145 0.60 0.21 4.11
N LEU A 146 -0.41 -0.16 4.89
CA LEU A 146 -1.34 -1.23 4.56
C LEU A 146 -2.51 -0.64 3.78
N LEU A 147 -2.90 -1.29 2.69
CA LEU A 147 -4.01 -0.92 1.81
C LEU A 147 -5.00 -2.07 1.83
N PHE A 148 -6.26 -1.82 2.19
CA PHE A 148 -7.29 -2.84 2.23
C PHE A 148 -8.58 -2.33 1.65
N SER A 149 -9.35 -3.21 1.04
CA SER A 149 -10.58 -2.87 0.33
C SER A 149 -11.82 -3.35 1.08
N SER A 150 -12.95 -2.73 0.79
CA SER A 150 -14.27 -3.11 1.32
C SER A 150 -14.68 -4.55 0.96
N ASP A 151 -14.09 -5.14 -0.08
CA ASP A 151 -14.32 -6.50 -0.55
C ASP A 151 -13.18 -7.48 -0.21
N GLY A 152 -12.27 -7.11 0.70
CA GLY A 152 -11.32 -8.04 1.32
C GLY A 152 -9.97 -8.23 0.60
N LEU A 153 -9.69 -7.45 -0.45
CA LEU A 153 -8.34 -7.38 -1.02
C LEU A 153 -7.41 -6.60 -0.08
N MET A 154 -6.16 -7.06 0.04
CA MET A 154 -5.16 -6.47 0.92
C MET A 154 -3.79 -6.40 0.23
N PHE A 155 -3.14 -5.25 0.34
CA PHE A 155 -1.82 -4.97 -0.19
C PHE A 155 -0.99 -4.19 0.83
N VAL A 156 0.34 -4.26 0.68
CA VAL A 156 1.29 -3.43 1.42
C VAL A 156 2.21 -2.69 0.47
N THR A 157 2.49 -1.43 0.79
CA THR A 157 3.56 -0.65 0.18
C THR A 157 4.58 -0.29 1.26
N TYR A 158 5.87 -0.30 0.89
CA TYR A 158 6.95 0.14 1.77
C TYR A 158 7.65 1.41 1.24
N ASP A 159 7.28 1.86 0.05
CA ASP A 159 7.92 2.90 -0.74
C ASP A 159 6.95 4.03 -1.09
N HIS A 160 5.93 4.27 -0.25
CA HIS A 160 4.97 5.36 -0.40
C HIS A 160 4.16 5.27 -1.70
N TYR A 161 3.47 4.13 -1.85
CA TYR A 161 2.53 3.84 -2.94
C TYR A 161 3.17 3.71 -4.32
N GLU A 162 4.50 3.51 -4.39
CA GLU A 162 5.21 3.29 -5.66
C GLU A 162 5.09 1.84 -6.11
N THR A 163 5.27 0.86 -5.20
CA THR A 163 5.08 -0.56 -5.48
C THR A 163 4.28 -1.25 -4.38
N PHE A 164 3.70 -2.40 -4.74
CA PHE A 164 2.78 -3.14 -3.87
C PHE A 164 3.14 -4.61 -3.80
N GLN A 165 2.89 -5.19 -2.62
CA GLN A 165 2.90 -6.63 -2.40
C GLN A 165 1.52 -7.06 -1.94
N GLU A 166 1.06 -8.21 -2.42
CA GLU A 166 -0.18 -8.82 -1.96
C GLU A 166 -0.03 -9.38 -0.55
N ILE A 167 -1.07 -9.23 0.26
CA ILE A 167 -1.18 -9.97 1.53
C ILE A 167 -2.17 -11.11 1.32
N VAL A 168 -1.71 -12.33 1.56
CA VAL A 168 -2.51 -13.56 1.43
C VAL A 168 -2.80 -14.22 2.76
#